data_AF-A0A359E1D8-F1
#
_entry.id   AF-A0A359E1D8-F1
#
_cell.length_a   1.000
_cell.length_b   1.000
_cell.length_c   1.000
_cell.angle_alpha   90.00
_cell.angle_beta   90.00
_cell.angle_gamma   90.00
#
_symmetry.space_group_name_H-M   'P 1'
#
loop_
_entity.id
_entity.type
_entity.pdbx_description
1 polymer ?
#
loop_
_entity_poly.entity_id
_entity_poly.type
_entity_poly.pdbx_seq_one_letter_code
_entity_poly.pdbx_strand_id
1 'polypeptide(L)'
;MKSFAIEIESIAKGPKELTYQLPIQAKIQKQIPGKDRPDYFLAELETPVFWVDEKQDINTEVTHLILCTKKKSQFIASDMKEVIVAIAYVINDAVLTEHTLDFKKCKYVATGKANALKKWGLF
;
A
#
# COMPACT_ATOMS: atom_id res chain seq x y z
N MET A 1 -1.91 -8.31 15.24
CA MET A 1 -1.26 -9.04 14.13
C MET A 1 0.25 -8.80 14.24
N LYS A 2 1.10 -9.80 13.96
CA LYS A 2 2.55 -9.57 13.87
C LYS A 2 2.86 -8.75 12.62
N SER A 3 3.75 -7.76 12.71
CA SER A 3 4.20 -7.01 11.54
C SER A 3 4.98 -7.93 10.60
N PHE A 4 4.79 -7.76 9.30
CA PHE A 4 5.56 -8.43 8.26
C PHE A 4 5.77 -7.48 7.09
N ALA A 5 6.78 -7.76 6.28
CA ALA A 5 7.07 -6.97 5.09
C ALA A 5 6.43 -7.60 3.86
N ILE A 6 6.10 -6.76 2.89
CA ILE A 6 5.60 -7.15 1.59
C ILE A 6 6.40 -6.43 0.51
N GLU A 7 6.34 -6.96 -0.69
CA GLU A 7 6.86 -6.33 -1.89
C GLU A 7 5.76 -6.29 -2.94
N ILE A 8 5.51 -5.13 -3.52
CA ILE A 8 4.70 -4.96 -4.72
C ILE A 8 5.66 -5.07 -5.90
N GLU A 9 5.54 -6.16 -6.66
CA GLU A 9 6.48 -6.51 -7.73
C GLU A 9 6.04 -5.98 -9.11
N SER A 10 4.76 -5.66 -9.25
CA SER A 10 4.19 -5.19 -10.51
C SER A 10 2.95 -4.35 -10.30
N ILE A 11 2.75 -3.36 -11.18
CA ILE A 11 1.53 -2.57 -11.27
C ILE A 11 0.72 -3.06 -12.48
N ALA A 12 -0.49 -3.57 -12.22
CA ALA A 12 -1.41 -4.02 -13.27
C ALA A 12 -2.23 -2.86 -13.87
N LYS A 13 -2.57 -1.87 -13.04
CA LYS A 13 -3.26 -0.65 -13.44
C LYS A 13 -2.84 0.44 -12.48
N GLY A 14 -2.41 1.58 -13.00
CA GLY A 14 -1.93 2.69 -12.20
C GLY A 14 -1.16 3.67 -13.07
N PRO A 15 -0.58 4.70 -12.45
CA PRO A 15 0.16 5.71 -13.18
C PRO A 15 1.59 5.21 -13.45
N LYS A 16 2.22 5.70 -14.53
CA LYS A 16 3.48 5.12 -15.06
C LYS A 16 4.65 5.33 -14.11
N GLU A 17 4.69 6.47 -13.45
CA GLU A 17 5.70 6.85 -12.46
C GLU A 17 5.78 5.88 -11.29
N LEU A 18 4.66 5.27 -10.89
CA LEU A 18 4.67 4.25 -9.85
C LEU A 18 5.36 2.96 -10.33
N THR A 19 5.26 2.65 -11.63
CA THR A 19 5.92 1.47 -12.22
C THR A 19 7.43 1.62 -12.27
N TYR A 20 7.95 2.84 -12.43
CA TYR A 20 9.39 3.12 -12.42
C TYR A 20 10.04 3.00 -11.04
N GLN A 21 9.23 2.88 -9.99
CA GLN A 21 9.67 2.79 -8.60
C GLN A 21 9.54 1.38 -8.03
N LEU A 22 9.22 0.41 -8.89
CA LEU A 22 9.19 -1.01 -8.50
C LEU A 22 10.61 -1.57 -8.36
N PRO A 23 10.82 -2.56 -7.48
CA PRO A 23 9.84 -3.09 -6.53
C PRO A 23 9.58 -2.14 -5.36
N ILE A 24 8.34 -2.07 -4.88
CA ILE A 24 7.97 -1.24 -3.73
C ILE A 24 7.88 -2.13 -2.50
N GLN A 25 8.77 -1.91 -1.54
CA GLN A 25 8.79 -2.66 -0.29
C GLN A 25 8.10 -1.86 0.82
N ALA A 26 7.26 -2.54 1.60
CA ALA A 26 6.51 -1.92 2.67
C ALA A 26 6.32 -2.88 3.85
N LYS A 27 6.32 -2.33 5.06
CA LYS A 27 6.03 -3.04 6.30
C LYS A 27 4.56 -2.86 6.66
N ILE A 28 3.82 -3.95 6.77
CA ILE A 28 2.46 -3.93 7.30
C ILE A 28 2.52 -3.60 8.79
N GLN A 29 2.00 -2.43 9.17
CA GLN A 29 1.99 -1.96 10.56
C GLN A 29 0.75 -2.45 11.30
N LYS A 30 -0.44 -2.21 10.73
CA LYS A 30 -1.71 -2.59 11.34
C LYS A 30 -2.82 -2.80 10.31
N GLN A 31 -3.82 -3.55 10.70
CA GLN A 31 -5.11 -3.57 10.02
C GLN A 31 -5.94 -2.38 10.51
N ILE A 32 -6.60 -1.67 9.59
CA ILE A 32 -7.48 -0.54 9.87
C ILE A 32 -8.84 -0.80 9.21
N PRO A 33 -9.91 -1.08 9.97
CA PRO A 33 -11.23 -1.28 9.38
C PRO A 33 -11.73 -0.06 8.61
N GLY A 34 -12.25 -0.26 7.41
CA GLY A 34 -13.02 0.75 6.68
C GLY A 34 -14.52 0.60 6.95
N LYS A 35 -15.30 1.59 6.52
CA LYS A 35 -16.77 1.54 6.65
C LYS A 35 -17.43 0.47 5.78
N ASP A 36 -16.79 0.09 4.68
CA ASP A 36 -17.27 -0.85 3.68
C ASP A 36 -16.70 -2.28 3.87
N ARG A 37 -15.46 -2.39 4.37
CA ARG A 37 -14.81 -3.68 4.65
C ARG A 37 -13.79 -3.57 5.79
N PRO A 38 -13.60 -4.65 6.57
CA PRO A 38 -12.77 -4.59 7.78
C PRO A 38 -11.27 -4.76 7.52
N ASP A 39 -10.84 -5.11 6.31
CA ASP A 39 -9.53 -5.68 5.98
C ASP A 39 -8.66 -4.74 5.11
N TYR A 40 -8.61 -3.45 5.46
CA TYR A 40 -7.53 -2.58 4.99
C TYR A 40 -6.30 -2.69 5.89
N PHE A 41 -5.14 -2.49 5.29
CA PHE A 41 -3.86 -2.54 5.96
C PHE A 41 -3.11 -1.25 5.73
N LEU A 42 -2.65 -0.65 6.83
CA LEU A 42 -1.69 0.43 6.81
C LEU A 42 -0.29 -0.17 6.65
N ALA A 43 0.40 0.26 5.61
CA ALA A 43 1.76 -0.16 5.31
C ALA A 43 2.69 1.05 5.28
N GLU A 44 3.82 0.95 5.96
CA GLU A 44 4.90 1.92 5.94
C GLU A 44 5.90 1.55 4.85
N LEU A 45 6.25 2.49 3.99
CA LEU A 45 7.20 2.26 2.90
C LEU A 45 8.62 2.20 3.44
N GLU A 46 9.43 1.28 2.90
CA GLU A 46 10.85 1.20 3.24
C GLU A 46 11.64 2.36 2.62
N THR A 47 11.27 2.75 1.39
CA THR A 47 11.73 3.98 0.73
C THR A 47 10.50 4.75 0.27
N PRO A 48 10.40 6.08 0.51
CA PRO A 48 9.29 6.87 0.04
C PRO A 48 9.08 6.74 -1.48
N VAL A 49 7.83 6.76 -1.90
CA VAL A 49 7.44 6.74 -3.32
C VAL A 49 7.11 8.17 -3.74
N PHE A 50 7.68 8.61 -4.86
CA PHE A 50 7.32 9.87 -5.50
C PHE A 50 5.94 9.78 -6.15
N TRP A 51 5.06 10.70 -5.77
CA TRP A 51 3.79 10.95 -6.42
C TRP A 51 3.91 12.23 -7.24
N VAL A 52 3.83 12.06 -8.57
CA VAL A 52 3.87 13.15 -9.53
C VAL A 52 2.57 13.14 -10.35
N ASP A 53 1.83 14.24 -10.32
CA ASP A 53 0.66 14.48 -11.17
C ASP A 53 0.67 15.93 -11.64
N GLU A 54 1.18 16.15 -12.86
CA GLU A 54 1.29 17.49 -13.46
C GLU A 54 -0.06 18.19 -13.59
N LYS A 55 -1.16 17.45 -13.79
CA LYS A 55 -2.48 18.06 -13.97
C LYS A 55 -3.04 18.61 -12.67
N GLN A 56 -2.61 18.05 -11.55
CA GLN A 56 -3.01 18.45 -10.21
C GLN A 56 -1.91 19.26 -9.49
N ASP A 57 -0.82 19.57 -10.18
CA ASP A 57 0.37 20.24 -9.61
C ASP A 57 0.92 19.51 -8.37
N ILE A 58 0.97 18.18 -8.44
CA ILE A 58 1.47 17.33 -7.36
C ILE A 58 2.89 16.89 -7.67
N ASN A 59 3.79 17.14 -6.73
CA ASN A 59 5.15 16.61 -6.71
C ASN A 59 5.57 16.43 -5.25
N THR A 60 5.33 15.24 -4.69
CA THR A 60 5.55 14.96 -3.27
C THR A 60 5.98 13.52 -3.03
N GLU A 61 6.55 13.25 -1.86
CA GLU A 61 6.84 11.90 -1.41
C GLU A 61 5.69 11.33 -0.59
N VAL A 62 5.43 10.03 -0.76
CA VAL A 62 4.47 9.24 0.00
C VAL A 62 5.26 8.25 0.84
N THR A 63 5.01 8.23 2.15
CA THR A 63 5.71 7.34 3.10
C THR A 63 4.84 6.17 3.55
N HIS A 64 3.52 6.24 3.33
CA HIS A 64 2.58 5.22 3.78
C HIS A 64 1.55 4.89 2.70
N LEU A 65 1.14 3.62 2.68
CA LEU A 65 0.11 3.09 1.80
C LEU A 65 -1.06 2.53 2.61
N ILE A 66 -2.24 2.60 2.02
CA ILE A 66 -3.38 1.76 2.39
C ILE A 66 -3.54 0.66 1.33
N LEU A 67 -3.61 -0.58 1.80
CA LEU A 67 -3.73 -1.77 0.97
C LEU A 67 -4.97 -2.59 1.33
N CYS A 68 -5.61 -3.20 0.34
CA CYS A 68 -6.58 -4.27 0.57
C CYS A 68 -6.61 -5.21 -0.64
N THR A 69 -7.13 -6.43 -0.47
CA THR A 69 -7.23 -7.38 -1.59
C THR A 69 -8.35 -7.00 -2.55
N LYS A 70 -8.14 -7.16 -3.85
CA LYS A 70 -9.22 -6.99 -4.85
C LYS A 70 -10.09 -8.23 -4.99
N LYS A 71 -9.56 -9.42 -4.66
CA LYS A 71 -10.26 -10.71 -4.76
C LYS A 71 -10.65 -11.23 -3.38
N LYS A 72 -11.92 -11.60 -3.19
CA LYS A 72 -12.45 -12.13 -1.91
C LYS A 72 -11.75 -13.40 -1.42
N SER A 73 -11.12 -14.16 -2.30
CA SER A 73 -10.40 -15.40 -1.96
C SER A 73 -8.93 -15.17 -1.59
N GLN A 74 -8.43 -13.94 -1.65
CA GLN A 74 -7.05 -13.60 -1.31
C GLN A 74 -6.99 -12.78 -0.03
N PHE A 75 -5.89 -12.94 0.71
CA PHE A 75 -5.67 -12.28 1.99
C PHE A 75 -4.26 -11.68 2.02
N ILE A 76 -4.13 -10.50 2.64
CA ILE A 76 -2.82 -9.94 2.97
C ILE A 76 -2.36 -10.59 4.27
N ALA A 77 -1.35 -11.45 4.18
CA ALA A 77 -0.83 -12.26 5.28
C ALA A 77 0.69 -12.46 5.12
N SER A 78 1.36 -12.88 6.21
CA SER A 78 2.82 -12.99 6.28
C SER A 78 3.43 -14.08 5.40
N ASP A 79 2.61 -14.91 4.77
CA ASP A 79 2.98 -15.99 3.86
C ASP A 79 2.36 -15.82 2.45
N MET A 80 1.74 -14.66 2.20
CA MET A 80 1.01 -14.42 0.96
C MET A 80 1.92 -14.47 -0.27
N LYS A 81 1.39 -14.96 -1.39
CA LYS A 81 2.05 -14.98 -2.70
C LYS A 81 1.10 -14.54 -3.79
N GLU A 82 1.61 -13.72 -4.70
CA GLU A 82 0.91 -13.22 -5.88
C GLU A 82 -0.49 -12.67 -5.60
N VAL A 83 -0.63 -11.94 -4.49
CA VAL A 83 -1.90 -11.33 -4.08
C VAL A 83 -2.15 -10.06 -4.88
N ILE A 84 -3.36 -9.93 -5.44
CA ILE A 84 -3.75 -8.71 -6.13
C ILE A 84 -4.27 -7.70 -5.12
N VAL A 85 -3.50 -6.64 -4.92
CA VAL A 85 -3.79 -5.57 -3.96
C VAL A 85 -4.27 -4.31 -4.66
N ALA A 86 -5.26 -3.65 -4.06
CA ALA A 86 -5.56 -2.25 -4.27
C ALA A 86 -4.53 -1.41 -3.51
N ILE A 87 -4.00 -0.36 -4.14
CA ILE A 87 -2.98 0.51 -3.58
C ILE A 87 -3.56 1.93 -3.52
N ALA A 88 -3.52 2.52 -2.33
CA ALA A 88 -3.84 3.92 -2.11
C ALA A 88 -2.69 4.61 -1.36
N TYR A 89 -2.35 5.83 -1.78
CA TYR A 89 -1.44 6.69 -1.04
C TYR A 89 -2.13 7.25 0.19
N VAL A 90 -1.42 7.30 1.31
CA VAL A 90 -1.81 8.16 2.43
C VAL A 90 -1.44 9.59 2.07
N ILE A 91 -2.42 10.49 2.11
CA ILE A 91 -2.25 11.92 1.78
C ILE A 91 -2.47 12.82 2.99
N ASN A 92 -2.79 12.23 4.14
CA ASN A 92 -2.92 12.91 5.42
C ASN A 92 -2.54 11.95 6.56
N ASP A 93 -1.46 12.28 7.27
CA ASP A 93 -0.86 11.44 8.31
C ASP A 93 -1.73 11.22 9.55
N ALA A 94 -2.84 11.95 9.70
CA ALA A 94 -3.80 11.67 10.76
C ALA A 94 -4.33 10.23 10.71
N VAL A 95 -4.34 9.58 9.53
CA VAL A 95 -4.77 8.17 9.39
C VAL A 95 -3.88 7.20 10.19
N LEU A 96 -2.63 7.58 10.48
CA LEU A 96 -1.66 6.73 11.17
C LEU A 96 -2.09 6.42 12.60
N THR A 97 -2.82 7.33 13.26
CA THR A 97 -3.31 7.14 14.64
C THR A 97 -4.77 6.68 14.70
N GLU A 98 -5.48 6.65 13.57
CA GLU A 98 -6.90 6.30 13.53
C GLU A 98 -7.18 4.80 13.66
N HIS A 99 -8.38 4.50 14.15
CA HIS A 99 -8.91 3.14 14.30
C HIS A 99 -9.89 2.74 13.19
N THR A 100 -10.40 3.71 12.44
CA THR A 100 -11.28 3.50 11.29
C THR A 100 -10.75 4.30 10.13
N LEU A 101 -10.68 3.69 8.95
CA LEU A 101 -10.16 4.33 7.75
C LEU A 101 -11.12 5.41 7.25
N ASP A 102 -10.64 6.65 7.17
CA ASP A 102 -11.28 7.73 6.42
C ASP A 102 -10.70 7.81 5.00
N PHE A 103 -11.50 7.42 4.01
CA PHE A 103 -11.09 7.45 2.61
C PHE A 103 -10.74 8.85 2.09
N LYS A 104 -11.17 9.93 2.74
CA LYS A 104 -10.79 11.30 2.34
C LYS A 104 -9.32 11.60 2.61
N LYS A 105 -8.66 10.82 3.45
CA LYS A 105 -7.23 10.94 3.81
C LYS A 105 -6.32 10.06 2.96
N CYS A 106 -6.90 9.39 1.97
CA CYS A 106 -6.20 8.47 1.10
C CYS A 106 -6.57 8.72 -0.36
N LYS A 107 -5.66 8.40 -1.27
CA LYS A 107 -5.92 8.45 -2.71
C LYS A 107 -5.69 7.08 -3.31
N TYR A 108 -6.74 6.42 -3.80
CA TYR A 108 -6.57 5.21 -4.60
C TYR A 108 -5.81 5.53 -5.90
N VAL A 109 -4.76 4.77 -6.17
CA VAL A 109 -3.86 5.03 -7.31
C VAL A 109 -3.68 3.83 -8.22
N ALA A 110 -3.65 2.61 -7.68
CA ALA A 110 -3.26 1.45 -8.47
C ALA A 110 -3.86 0.12 -7.99
N THR A 111 -3.72 -0.88 -8.86
CA THR A 111 -3.71 -2.29 -8.48
C THR A 111 -2.38 -2.91 -8.85
N GLY A 112 -1.85 -3.78 -8.00
CA GLY A 112 -0.59 -4.47 -8.24
C GLY A 112 -0.60 -5.89 -7.70
N LYS A 113 0.44 -6.65 -8.06
CA LYS A 113 0.71 -7.97 -7.49
C LYS A 113 1.72 -7.82 -6.35
N ALA A 114 1.44 -8.46 -5.22
CA ALA A 114 2.28 -8.38 -4.03
C ALA A 114 2.58 -9.75 -3.41
N ASN A 115 3.75 -9.85 -2.80
CA ASN A 115 4.23 -11.03 -2.09
C ASN A 115 4.65 -10.66 -0.66
N ALA A 116 4.54 -11.59 0.29
CA ALA A 116 5.18 -11.44 1.59
C ALA A 116 6.69 -11.69 1.47
N LEU A 117 7.48 -10.85 2.15
CA LEU A 117 8.91 -11.03 2.28
C LEU A 117 9.24 -11.88 3.51
N LYS A 118 10.11 -12.88 3.33
CA LYS A 118 10.54 -13.78 4.42
C LYS A 118 11.48 -13.10 5.43
N LYS A 119 12.21 -12.07 5.00
CA LYS A 119 13.09 -11.23 5.82
C LYS A 119 13.04 -9.80 5.27
N TRP A 120 13.01 -8.83 6.18
CA TRP A 120 13.13 -7.41 5.86
C TRP A 120 14.63 -7.08 5.80
N GLY A 121 15.11 -6.48 4.70
CA GLY A 121 16.50 -6.01 4.55
C GLY A 121 17.61 -7.07 4.66
N LEU A 122 18.07 -7.59 3.52
CA LEU A 122 19.44 -8.10 3.37
C LEU A 122 19.99 -7.54 2.05
N PHE A 123 20.42 -6.29 2.09
CA PHE A 123 21.50 -5.80 1.24
C PHE A 123 22.71 -5.58 2.15
#